data_AF-G4D2Z3-F1
#
_entry.id   AF-G4D2Z3-F1
#
_cell.length_a   1.000
_cell.length_b   1.000
_cell.length_c   1.000
_cell.angle_alpha   90.00
_cell.angle_beta   90.00
_cell.angle_gamma   90.00
#
_symmetry.space_group_name_H-M   'P 1'
#
loop_
_entity.id
_entity.type
_entity.pdbx_description
1 polymer ?
#
loop_
_entity_poly.entity_id
_entity_poly.type
_entity_poly.pdbx_seq_one_letter_code
_entity_poly.pdbx_strand_id
1 'polypeptide(L)'
;MGKLKKLMGLMLTLLMIISTVNPTFAQGTSSLTVENTGKTPHKFELYQIFKGEVSNGENGKLKLSNIEWGNGVKDTKNISFSGKSTASEIANSLTGDNVEQFAKEISTKLQSEVESELVQPNNSHKFDNLEAGYYLVKDVDASQDAKDKENGAYTLYLLKVVGTVTARTKLDVPTVTKHVKDINDSEDKDYKDWAKTADHDIGDKVPFKLTGTLPSNFDKYETYKYVFHDEMSTGLTFDQESVKVLVGDKEIKTDFKVATTTNGFTVTFDNLKNVSGVTKDSVITVEYTATLNERAVIGSKGNPNEVYLEYSNNPNKGGDGTGKTPKDKVIVFTYKVIVNKVQPGDTENTTKPLAGAEFKLEKKMEDGKWKEITRLTKEADTKFTFKGLDDGQYKLTETKTPEGFNTIKPIEFNVVASHDDDSLTLTDLNGKLIEGIVNLVMAANKEEGSLSTDIVNKQGPELPETGGMGTKIIYTVGTALVLGGVIYLVTKRKLSINR
;
A
#
# COMPACT_ATOMS: atom_id res chain seq x y z
N MET A 1 -17.99 -15.31 19.28
CA MET A 1 -17.51 -14.79 20.57
C MET A 1 -16.16 -15.44 20.84
N GLY A 2 -15.08 -14.75 20.46
CA GLY A 2 -13.73 -15.33 20.52
C GLY A 2 -12.72 -14.53 19.71
N LYS A 3 -12.10 -13.55 20.39
CA LYS A 3 -10.77 -12.97 20.14
C LYS A 3 -10.46 -12.42 18.73
N LEU A 4 -10.74 -11.13 18.53
CA LEU A 4 -9.86 -10.24 17.77
C LEU A 4 -10.03 -8.79 18.22
N LYS A 5 -9.27 -8.39 19.24
CA LYS A 5 -8.99 -7.00 19.60
C LYS A 5 -7.56 -6.99 20.11
N LYS A 6 -6.61 -6.63 19.24
CA LYS A 6 -5.25 -6.22 19.59
C LYS A 6 -4.51 -5.85 18.31
N LEU A 7 -4.48 -4.56 17.98
CA LEU A 7 -3.34 -3.87 17.34
C LEU A 7 -3.65 -2.37 17.22
N MET A 8 -3.82 -1.71 18.37
CA MET A 8 -3.57 -0.29 18.53
C MET A 8 -2.93 -0.16 19.91
N GLY A 9 -1.61 -0.17 19.95
CA GLY A 9 -0.84 -0.19 21.17
C GLY A 9 0.30 0.80 21.07
N LEU A 10 0.05 2.00 21.61
CA LEU A 10 1.02 2.88 22.26
C LEU A 10 2.48 2.41 22.18
N MET A 11 3.29 3.06 21.36
CA MET A 11 4.74 3.10 21.58
C MET A 11 5.04 4.29 22.49
N LEU A 12 4.75 4.11 23.78
CA LEU A 12 5.06 5.04 24.86
C LEU A 12 6.21 4.42 25.66
N THR A 13 7.43 4.54 25.14
CA THR A 13 8.64 4.24 25.93
C THR A 13 8.86 5.38 26.92
N LEU A 14 8.18 5.28 28.06
CA LEU A 14 8.39 6.12 29.22
C LEU A 14 9.71 5.68 29.89
N LEU A 15 10.84 6.34 29.58
CA LEU A 15 12.00 6.30 30.46
C LEU A 15 11.62 7.02 31.77
N MET A 16 11.33 6.24 32.82
CA MET A 16 11.34 6.74 34.20
C MET A 16 12.79 6.96 34.62
N ILE A 17 13.25 8.21 34.53
CA ILE A 17 14.36 8.69 35.36
C ILE A 17 13.73 9.38 36.56
N ILE A 18 13.59 8.65 37.67
CA ILE A 18 13.36 9.25 38.98
C ILE A 18 14.72 9.78 39.44
N SER A 19 14.99 11.05 39.20
CA SER A 19 16.11 11.77 39.84
C SER A 19 15.58 12.61 41.00
N THR A 20 15.51 12.01 42.19
CA THR A 20 15.48 12.81 43.42
C THR A 20 16.90 13.23 43.75
N VAL A 21 17.30 14.40 43.26
CA VAL A 21 18.41 15.17 43.83
C VAL A 21 17.85 16.49 44.32
N ASN A 22 17.92 16.72 45.64
CA ASN A 22 17.70 18.03 46.23
C ASN A 22 18.99 18.84 46.03
N PRO A 23 19.02 19.90 45.21
CA PRO A 23 20.17 20.77 45.18
C PRO A 23 20.15 21.69 46.40
N THR A 24 21.14 21.52 47.27
CA THR A 24 21.70 22.62 48.05
C THR A 24 22.19 23.70 47.07
N PHE A 25 21.57 24.87 47.08
CA PHE A 25 21.92 25.99 46.20
C PHE A 25 23.29 26.57 46.58
N ALA A 26 24.34 26.09 45.91
CA ALA A 26 25.42 26.97 45.50
C ALA A 26 24.89 27.92 44.40
N GLN A 27 25.51 29.08 44.21
CA GLN A 27 25.20 30.10 43.19
C GLN A 27 25.38 29.52 41.76
N GLY A 28 24.50 28.61 41.35
CA GLY A 28 24.50 27.92 40.08
C GLY A 28 23.69 28.70 39.06
N THR A 29 24.22 28.83 37.86
CA THR A 29 23.58 29.56 36.76
C THR A 29 22.28 28.89 36.34
N SER A 30 21.22 29.67 36.12
CA SER A 30 19.93 29.14 35.68
C SER A 30 20.03 28.57 34.26
N SER A 31 19.24 27.55 33.97
CA SER A 31 19.19 26.88 32.67
C SER A 31 17.79 26.37 32.33
N LEU A 32 17.53 26.29 31.02
CA LEU A 32 16.32 25.69 30.44
C LEU A 32 16.74 24.63 29.44
N THR A 33 16.35 23.38 29.71
CA THR A 33 16.51 22.28 28.77
C THR A 33 15.24 22.10 27.96
N VAL A 34 15.35 22.06 26.63
CA VAL A 34 14.25 21.79 25.71
C VAL A 34 14.44 20.39 25.13
N GLU A 35 13.51 19.50 25.42
CA GLU A 35 13.45 18.13 24.89
C GLU A 35 12.61 18.11 23.60
N ASN A 36 13.20 17.64 22.50
CA ASN A 36 12.51 17.42 21.25
C ASN A 36 11.83 16.05 21.26
N THR A 37 10.51 16.05 21.46
CA THR A 37 9.64 14.87 21.41
C THR A 37 9.01 14.65 20.03
N GLY A 38 9.36 15.48 19.05
CA GLY A 38 8.90 15.36 17.66
C GLY A 38 9.64 14.29 16.88
N LYS A 39 9.15 14.01 15.67
CA LYS A 39 9.74 13.02 14.76
C LYS A 39 10.82 13.60 13.84
N THR A 40 10.92 14.92 13.77
CA THR A 40 11.90 15.65 12.95
C THR A 40 12.96 16.33 13.80
N PRO A 41 14.09 16.76 13.23
CA PRO A 41 15.00 17.67 13.91
C PRO A 41 14.41 19.08 14.03
N HIS A 42 14.65 19.74 15.17
CA HIS A 42 14.15 21.09 15.47
C HIS A 42 15.30 22.04 15.81
N LYS A 43 15.12 23.31 15.46
CA LYS A 43 15.97 24.41 15.93
C LYS A 43 15.08 25.37 16.70
N PHE A 44 15.46 25.70 17.93
CA PHE A 44 14.65 26.49 18.84
C PHE A 44 15.25 27.88 19.05
N GLU A 45 14.39 28.86 19.24
CA GLU A 45 14.73 30.21 19.68
C GLU A 45 14.19 30.41 21.10
N LEU A 46 15.00 31.03 21.95
CA LEU A 46 14.69 31.36 23.33
C LEU A 46 14.66 32.88 23.51
N TYR A 47 13.63 33.38 24.21
CA TYR A 47 13.41 34.80 24.49
C TYR A 47 13.05 35.04 25.95
N GLN A 48 13.73 35.97 26.62
CA GLN A 48 13.36 36.40 27.97
C GLN A 48 12.19 37.38 27.90
N ILE A 49 10.99 36.94 28.28
CA ILE A 49 9.77 37.77 28.25
C ILE A 49 9.72 38.68 29.47
N PHE A 50 9.94 38.11 30.65
CA PHE A 50 10.03 38.85 31.90
C PHE A 50 11.36 38.54 32.59
N LYS A 51 11.97 39.55 33.18
CA LYS A 51 13.06 39.37 34.15
C LYS A 51 12.53 39.61 35.56
N GLY A 52 13.23 39.08 36.54
CA GLY A 52 12.89 39.29 37.94
C GLY A 52 13.71 38.40 38.85
N GLU A 53 13.24 38.23 40.08
CA GLU A 53 13.87 37.37 41.07
C GLU A 53 13.10 36.06 41.18
N VAL A 54 13.83 34.93 41.14
CA VAL A 54 13.23 33.61 41.26
C VAL A 54 13.31 33.13 42.70
N SER A 55 12.19 32.66 43.23
CA SER A 55 12.09 32.04 44.56
C SER A 55 11.33 30.72 44.48
N ASN A 56 11.51 29.87 45.48
CA ASN A 56 10.74 28.63 45.59
C ASN A 56 9.30 28.96 46.02
N GLY A 57 8.34 28.60 45.19
CA GLY A 57 6.93 28.55 45.52
C GLY A 57 6.51 27.20 46.10
N GLU A 58 5.20 27.03 46.24
CA GLU A 58 4.61 25.79 46.74
C GLU A 58 4.80 24.64 45.73
N ASN A 59 4.93 23.41 46.25
CA ASN A 59 5.05 22.18 45.46
C ASN A 59 6.19 22.17 44.43
N GLY A 60 7.31 22.85 44.73
CA GLY A 60 8.48 22.90 43.84
C GLY A 60 8.30 23.76 42.59
N LYS A 61 7.22 24.56 42.50
CA LYS A 61 7.05 25.55 41.44
C LYS A 61 7.88 26.79 41.74
N LEU A 62 8.53 27.35 40.72
CA LEU A 62 9.24 28.63 40.86
C LEU A 62 8.25 29.80 40.82
N LYS A 63 8.47 30.79 41.68
CA LYS A 63 7.79 32.09 41.68
C LYS A 63 8.74 33.14 41.13
N LEU A 64 8.22 34.08 40.36
CA LEU A 64 8.95 35.26 39.88
C LEU A 64 8.42 36.49 40.61
N SER A 65 9.31 37.26 41.23
CA SER A 65 9.01 38.54 41.88
C SER A 65 9.78 39.68 41.23
N ASN A 66 9.46 40.93 41.58
CA ASN A 66 10.10 42.14 41.02
C ASN A 66 10.08 42.15 39.48
N ILE A 67 8.91 41.82 38.94
CA ILE A 67 8.72 41.52 37.51
C ILE A 67 8.87 42.79 36.68
N GLU A 68 9.83 42.75 35.77
CA GLU A 68 10.07 43.75 34.74
C GLU A 68 10.10 43.09 33.35
N TRP A 69 9.99 43.89 32.29
CA TRP A 69 10.18 43.40 30.94
C TRP A 69 11.60 42.86 30.75
N GLY A 70 11.70 41.66 30.19
CA GLY A 70 12.97 41.07 29.76
C GLY A 70 13.49 41.73 28.48
N ASN A 71 14.75 41.45 28.15
CA ASN A 71 15.35 41.97 26.92
C ASN A 71 14.77 41.36 25.64
N GLY A 72 14.11 40.20 25.75
CA GLY A 72 13.54 39.46 24.62
C GLY A 72 12.29 40.08 24.00
N VAL A 73 11.81 41.20 24.53
CA VAL A 73 10.59 41.89 24.09
C VAL A 73 10.91 43.33 23.68
N LYS A 74 10.51 43.71 22.47
CA LYS A 74 10.64 45.08 21.96
C LYS A 74 9.36 45.89 22.18
N ASP A 75 9.48 47.20 22.10
CA ASP A 75 8.34 48.13 22.11
C ASP A 75 7.42 47.95 23.33
N THR A 76 8.01 47.68 24.50
CA THR A 76 7.30 47.27 25.73
C THR A 76 6.29 48.29 26.24
N LYS A 77 6.39 49.55 25.84
CA LYS A 77 5.46 50.63 26.20
C LYS A 77 4.10 50.51 25.50
N ASN A 78 4.04 49.84 24.36
CA ASN A 78 2.84 49.69 23.54
C ASN A 78 2.22 48.30 23.66
N ILE A 79 2.64 47.52 24.66
CA ILE A 79 2.09 46.20 24.93
C ILE A 79 0.94 46.33 25.91
N SER A 80 -0.21 45.76 25.54
CA SER A 80 -1.34 45.58 26.43
C SER A 80 -1.90 44.18 26.27
N PHE A 81 -2.19 43.50 27.38
CA PHE A 81 -2.84 42.20 27.38
C PHE A 81 -3.97 42.20 28.42
N SER A 82 -5.18 41.81 28.02
CA SER A 82 -6.36 41.79 28.92
C SER A 82 -6.57 43.10 29.71
N GLY A 83 -6.28 44.25 29.09
CA GLY A 83 -6.41 45.57 29.71
C GLY A 83 -5.29 45.96 30.68
N LYS A 84 -4.21 45.18 30.76
CA LYS A 84 -3.00 45.46 31.57
C LYS A 84 -1.83 45.86 30.67
N SER A 85 -0.99 46.78 31.10
CA SER A 85 0.13 47.32 30.29
C SER A 85 1.51 47.22 30.94
N THR A 86 1.58 47.04 32.26
CA THR A 86 2.86 46.82 32.94
C THR A 86 3.22 45.33 32.97
N ALA A 87 4.52 45.00 32.92
CA ALA A 87 5.00 43.63 32.96
C ALA A 87 4.45 42.83 34.16
N SER A 88 4.47 43.44 35.34
CA SER A 88 3.97 42.84 36.58
C SER A 88 2.46 42.59 36.54
N GLU A 89 1.65 43.55 36.09
CA GLU A 89 0.20 43.34 35.99
C GLU A 89 -0.17 42.28 34.96
N ILE A 90 0.50 42.27 33.80
CA ILE A 90 0.30 41.24 32.78
C ILE A 90 0.68 39.87 33.37
N ALA A 91 1.88 39.73 33.94
CA ALA A 91 2.34 38.47 34.52
C ALA A 91 1.39 37.93 35.61
N ASN A 92 0.88 38.81 36.49
CA ASN A 92 -0.10 38.46 37.52
C ASN A 92 -1.47 38.06 36.95
N SER A 93 -1.81 38.51 35.74
CA SER A 93 -3.05 38.14 35.04
C SER A 93 -2.95 36.83 34.26
N LEU A 94 -1.74 36.26 34.09
CA LEU A 94 -1.56 35.03 33.34
C LEU A 94 -2.08 33.82 34.13
N THR A 95 -2.87 33.02 33.44
CA THR A 95 -3.47 31.79 33.93
C THR A 95 -3.32 30.69 32.88
N GLY A 96 -3.70 29.46 33.23
CA GLY A 96 -3.71 28.36 32.25
C GLY A 96 -4.59 28.64 31.03
N ASP A 97 -5.63 29.46 31.17
CA ASP A 97 -6.64 29.67 30.13
C ASP A 97 -6.22 30.74 29.11
N ASN A 98 -5.40 31.72 29.52
CA ASN A 98 -5.03 32.86 28.66
C ASN A 98 -3.56 32.88 28.24
N VAL A 99 -2.71 32.03 28.83
CA VAL A 99 -1.26 32.04 28.57
C VAL A 99 -0.91 31.72 27.11
N GLU A 100 -1.72 30.92 26.43
CA GLU A 100 -1.54 30.62 25.00
C GLU A 100 -1.80 31.84 24.12
N GLN A 101 -2.89 32.57 24.41
CA GLN A 101 -3.19 33.82 23.72
C GLN A 101 -2.09 34.86 23.97
N PHE A 102 -1.64 35.00 25.22
CA PHE A 102 -0.50 35.86 25.55
C PHE A 102 0.75 35.47 24.75
N ALA A 103 1.07 34.19 24.65
CA ALA A 103 2.21 33.70 23.88
C ALA A 103 2.11 34.07 22.38
N LYS A 104 0.92 33.94 21.79
CA LYS A 104 0.66 34.35 20.40
C LYS A 104 0.81 35.86 20.19
N GLU A 105 0.29 36.68 21.11
CA GLU A 105 0.38 38.14 20.98
C GLU A 105 1.83 38.63 21.18
N ILE A 106 2.50 38.14 22.22
CA ILE A 106 3.87 38.55 22.54
C ILE A 106 4.89 38.08 21.49
N SER A 107 4.62 36.97 20.78
CA SER A 107 5.51 36.45 19.75
C SER A 107 5.73 37.44 18.59
N THR A 108 4.79 38.35 18.37
CA THR A 108 4.89 39.43 17.36
C THR A 108 5.86 40.55 17.78
N LYS A 109 6.25 40.60 19.05
CA LYS A 109 7.08 41.64 19.68
C LYS A 109 8.44 41.12 20.16
N LEU A 110 8.88 39.97 19.65
CA LEU A 110 10.16 39.39 20.05
C LEU A 110 11.38 40.10 19.43
N GLN A 111 12.50 40.02 20.14
CA GLN A 111 13.84 40.44 19.75
C GLN A 111 14.90 39.68 20.56
N SER A 112 16.18 39.78 20.21
CA SER A 112 17.29 39.25 21.02
C SER A 112 17.18 37.73 21.27
N GLU A 113 16.90 36.98 20.22
CA GLU A 113 16.86 35.53 20.24
C GLU A 113 18.19 34.91 20.66
N VAL A 114 18.09 33.82 21.44
CA VAL A 114 19.17 32.86 21.60
C VAL A 114 18.76 31.58 20.88
N GLU A 115 19.50 31.21 19.84
CA GLU A 115 19.21 30.01 19.06
C GLU A 115 19.90 28.77 19.62
N SER A 116 19.22 27.63 19.56
CA SER A 116 19.82 26.33 19.81
C SER A 116 20.62 25.82 18.60
N GLU A 117 21.45 24.81 18.84
CA GLU A 117 21.84 23.88 17.78
C GLU A 117 20.64 23.07 17.26
N LEU A 118 20.84 22.32 16.18
CA LEU A 118 19.82 21.42 15.66
C LEU A 118 19.62 20.23 16.62
N VAL A 119 18.42 20.11 17.19
CA VAL A 119 18.04 19.10 18.17
C VAL A 119 17.36 17.93 17.47
N GLN A 120 18.03 16.78 17.45
CA GLN A 120 17.48 15.54 16.87
C GLN A 120 16.26 15.01 17.66
N PRO A 121 15.40 14.18 17.05
CA PRO A 121 14.34 13.48 17.76
C PRO A 121 14.85 12.75 19.01
N ASN A 122 14.10 12.84 20.12
CA ASN A 122 14.44 12.26 21.43
C ASN A 122 15.72 12.80 22.09
N ASN A 123 16.32 13.87 21.55
CA ASN A 123 17.42 14.59 22.19
C ASN A 123 16.94 15.90 22.80
N SER A 124 17.85 16.60 23.47
CA SER A 124 17.58 17.88 24.11
C SER A 124 18.69 18.89 23.84
N HIS A 125 18.35 20.18 23.91
CA HIS A 125 19.32 21.27 23.99
C HIS A 125 19.18 22.00 25.32
N LYS A 126 20.30 22.39 25.92
CA LYS A 126 20.35 23.12 27.18
C LYS A 126 20.82 24.54 26.92
N PHE A 127 19.94 25.50 27.18
CA PHE A 127 20.30 26.91 27.27
C PHE A 127 20.83 27.18 28.67
N ASP A 128 22.13 27.46 28.76
CA ASP A 128 22.86 27.71 30.01
C ASP A 128 23.08 29.19 30.27
N ASN A 129 23.47 29.53 31.51
CA ASN A 129 23.83 30.90 31.91
C ASN A 129 22.70 31.92 31.70
N LEU A 130 21.47 31.48 31.94
CA LEU A 130 20.29 32.33 31.82
C LEU A 130 20.12 33.20 33.07
N GLU A 131 19.71 34.44 32.85
CA GLU A 131 19.22 35.29 33.93
C GLU A 131 17.88 34.75 34.46
N ALA A 132 17.56 35.08 35.72
CA ALA A 132 16.27 34.72 36.31
C ALA A 132 15.12 35.41 35.57
N GLY A 133 14.12 34.65 35.14
CA GLY A 133 13.03 35.21 34.33
C GLY A 133 11.99 34.21 33.84
N TYR A 134 11.04 34.72 33.08
CA TYR A 134 10.03 33.97 32.35
C TYR A 134 10.37 33.98 30.87
N TYR A 135 10.55 32.80 30.29
CA TYR A 135 11.07 32.65 28.93
C TYR A 135 10.07 31.99 28.00
N LEU A 136 10.06 32.43 26.74
CA LEU A 136 9.34 31.81 25.63
C LEU A 136 10.33 31.04 24.76
N VAL A 137 9.98 29.80 24.44
CA VAL A 137 10.65 28.99 23.42
C VAL A 137 9.71 28.77 22.25
N LYS A 138 10.22 28.93 21.03
CA LYS A 138 9.55 28.57 19.77
C LYS A 138 10.51 27.86 18.84
N ASP A 139 9.99 27.17 17.85
CA ASP A 139 10.79 26.79 16.70
C ASP A 139 11.19 28.03 15.89
N VAL A 140 12.37 27.97 15.27
CA VAL A 140 12.78 28.91 14.21
C VAL A 140 11.74 28.90 13.09
N ASP A 141 11.38 30.08 12.60
CA ASP A 141 10.40 30.23 11.52
C ASP A 141 10.80 29.46 10.26
N ALA A 142 9.84 28.90 9.54
CA ALA A 142 10.02 28.03 8.36
C ALA A 142 10.89 26.75 8.58
N SER A 143 11.43 26.49 9.78
CA SER A 143 12.27 25.30 10.05
C SER A 143 11.55 23.95 9.92
N GLN A 144 10.22 23.93 10.03
CA GLN A 144 9.40 22.73 9.84
C GLN A 144 8.58 22.74 8.54
N ASP A 145 8.63 23.85 7.80
CA ASP A 145 7.97 24.05 6.50
C ASP A 145 8.90 23.65 5.35
N ALA A 146 9.14 22.35 5.18
CA ALA A 146 9.72 21.88 3.91
C ALA A 146 8.62 21.20 3.10
N LYS A 147 8.56 21.50 1.79
CA LYS A 147 7.55 21.01 0.85
C LYS A 147 7.38 19.48 0.87
N ASP A 148 8.43 18.78 1.29
CA ASP A 148 8.49 17.32 1.43
C ASP A 148 8.95 16.87 2.83
N LYS A 149 8.70 17.69 3.88
CA LYS A 149 9.07 17.31 5.25
C LYS A 149 8.10 16.26 5.78
N GLU A 150 8.52 15.00 5.74
CA GLU A 150 7.83 13.94 6.44
C GLU A 150 7.82 14.22 7.95
N ASN A 151 6.63 14.10 8.55
CA ASN A 151 6.35 14.31 9.97
C ASN A 151 6.72 15.72 10.51
N GLY A 152 6.79 16.74 9.65
CA GLY A 152 6.99 18.12 10.11
C GLY A 152 5.80 18.64 10.92
N ALA A 153 6.06 19.25 12.07
CA ALA A 153 5.09 19.98 12.89
C ALA A 153 5.80 20.98 13.78
N TYR A 154 5.19 22.15 14.02
CA TYR A 154 5.71 23.13 14.97
C TYR A 154 5.26 22.81 16.40
N THR A 155 6.14 23.00 17.38
CA THR A 155 5.73 23.02 18.79
C THR A 155 4.88 24.25 19.07
N LEU A 156 3.83 24.09 19.87
CA LEU A 156 3.22 25.24 20.54
C LEU A 156 4.29 25.99 21.35
N TYR A 157 4.11 27.30 21.50
CA TYR A 157 4.99 28.11 22.34
C TYR A 157 5.14 27.51 23.75
N LEU A 158 6.38 27.37 24.20
CA LEU A 158 6.69 26.86 25.53
C LEU A 158 7.06 28.04 26.42
N LEU A 159 6.34 28.21 27.52
CA LEU A 159 6.62 29.25 28.49
C LEU A 159 7.05 28.65 29.83
N LYS A 160 8.16 29.13 30.40
CA LYS A 160 8.73 28.63 31.66
C LYS A 160 9.34 29.74 32.50
N VAL A 161 9.11 29.70 33.82
CA VAL A 161 9.97 30.41 34.78
C VAL A 161 11.27 29.62 34.87
N VAL A 162 12.39 30.28 34.60
CA VAL A 162 13.70 29.65 34.48
C VAL A 162 14.45 29.72 35.80
N GLY A 163 14.72 28.53 36.33
CA GLY A 163 15.71 28.23 37.37
C GLY A 163 16.60 27.12 36.84
N THR A 164 16.36 25.85 37.21
CA THR A 164 16.87 24.68 36.44
C THR A 164 15.66 23.84 36.05
N VAL A 165 15.21 23.98 34.80
CA VAL A 165 13.91 23.44 34.38
C VAL A 165 14.01 22.76 33.01
N THR A 166 13.09 21.83 32.77
CA THR A 166 12.91 21.17 31.48
C THR A 166 11.55 21.53 30.87
N ALA A 167 11.54 21.75 29.55
CA ALA A 167 10.36 21.87 28.73
C ALA A 167 10.38 20.79 27.63
N ARG A 168 9.23 20.21 27.34
CA ARG A 168 9.03 19.28 26.23
C ARG A 168 8.26 19.98 25.14
N THR A 169 8.64 19.73 23.89
CA THR A 169 7.84 20.17 22.74
C THR A 169 6.40 19.68 22.85
N LYS A 170 5.46 20.51 22.38
CA LYS A 170 4.03 20.26 22.36
C LYS A 170 3.54 20.26 20.91
N LEU A 171 3.85 19.17 20.21
CA LEU A 171 3.50 18.95 18.82
C LEU A 171 3.07 17.50 18.61
N ASP A 172 2.33 17.27 17.54
CA ASP A 172 1.91 15.95 17.11
C ASP A 172 1.65 15.99 15.60
N VAL A 173 1.63 14.81 14.96
CA VAL A 173 1.40 14.66 13.53
C VAL A 173 0.31 13.63 13.27
N PRO A 174 -0.54 13.82 12.25
CA PRO A 174 -1.47 12.78 11.83
C PRO A 174 -0.75 11.55 11.28
N THR A 175 -1.50 10.48 11.07
CA THR A 175 -1.06 9.26 10.40
C THR A 175 -2.02 8.89 9.29
N VAL A 176 -1.56 8.14 8.30
CA VAL A 176 -2.39 7.58 7.25
C VAL A 176 -2.13 6.09 7.09
N THR A 177 -3.17 5.35 6.77
CA THR A 177 -3.07 3.95 6.36
C THR A 177 -3.92 3.69 5.13
N LYS A 178 -3.54 2.68 4.36
CA LYS A 178 -4.16 2.21 3.13
C LYS A 178 -4.35 0.71 3.20
N HIS A 179 -5.53 0.29 2.78
CA HIS A 179 -5.92 -1.10 2.69
C HIS A 179 -6.60 -1.36 1.34
N VAL A 180 -6.57 -2.61 0.94
CA VAL A 180 -7.23 -3.16 -0.26
C VAL A 180 -8.10 -4.34 0.15
N LYS A 181 -9.12 -4.65 -0.65
CA LYS A 181 -9.93 -5.86 -0.49
C LYS A 181 -9.59 -6.90 -1.54
N ASP A 182 -9.63 -8.15 -1.09
CA ASP A 182 -9.39 -9.34 -1.89
C ASP A 182 -10.68 -10.14 -2.06
N ILE A 183 -10.80 -10.89 -3.15
CA ILE A 183 -11.92 -11.81 -3.39
C ILE A 183 -11.44 -12.94 -4.31
N ASN A 184 -11.69 -14.19 -3.91
CA ASN A 184 -11.53 -15.33 -4.81
C ASN A 184 -12.92 -15.66 -5.36
N ASP A 185 -13.23 -15.22 -6.58
CA ASP A 185 -14.60 -15.34 -7.12
C ASP A 185 -15.07 -16.80 -7.34
N SER A 186 -14.16 -17.78 -7.22
CA SER A 186 -14.45 -19.21 -7.34
C SER A 186 -14.96 -19.79 -6.03
N GLU A 187 -14.61 -19.16 -4.91
CA GLU A 187 -14.90 -19.62 -3.55
C GLU A 187 -15.79 -18.65 -2.76
N ASP A 188 -15.71 -17.35 -3.06
CA ASP A 188 -16.29 -16.26 -2.27
C ASP A 188 -17.38 -15.49 -3.04
N LYS A 189 -18.46 -15.12 -2.32
CA LYS A 189 -19.50 -14.20 -2.82
C LYS A 189 -19.20 -12.74 -2.54
N ASP A 190 -18.45 -12.50 -1.47
CA ASP A 190 -18.22 -11.19 -0.87
C ASP A 190 -16.72 -11.01 -0.66
N TYR A 191 -16.26 -9.76 -0.74
CA TYR A 191 -14.87 -9.45 -0.44
C TYR A 191 -14.47 -9.88 0.98
N LYS A 192 -13.23 -10.35 1.10
CA LYS A 192 -12.55 -10.61 2.37
C LYS A 192 -12.35 -9.32 3.17
N ASP A 193 -11.82 -9.48 4.38
CA ASP A 193 -11.44 -8.35 5.24
C ASP A 193 -10.37 -7.46 4.56
N TRP A 194 -10.26 -6.22 5.05
CA TRP A 194 -9.26 -5.27 4.59
C TRP A 194 -7.85 -5.79 4.84
N ALA A 195 -7.03 -5.83 3.79
CA ALA A 195 -5.68 -6.38 3.77
C ALA A 195 -4.69 -5.36 3.17
N LYS A 196 -3.41 -5.74 3.08
CA LYS A 196 -2.35 -4.95 2.42
C LYS A 196 -2.02 -5.46 1.02
N THR A 197 -2.41 -6.69 0.72
CA THR A 197 -2.28 -7.33 -0.58
C THR A 197 -3.61 -7.94 -1.02
N ALA A 198 -3.77 -8.08 -2.33
CA ALA A 198 -4.91 -8.73 -2.96
C ALA A 198 -4.51 -9.21 -4.35
N ASP A 199 -5.27 -10.13 -4.93
CA ASP A 199 -5.16 -10.44 -6.35
C ASP A 199 -6.53 -10.44 -7.04
N HIS A 200 -6.55 -9.99 -8.29
CA HIS A 200 -7.78 -9.72 -9.05
C HIS A 200 -7.58 -10.06 -10.52
N ASP A 201 -8.67 -10.40 -11.20
CA ASP A 201 -8.66 -10.54 -12.65
C ASP A 201 -8.49 -9.14 -13.30
N ILE A 202 -7.85 -9.08 -14.47
CA ILE A 202 -7.88 -7.86 -15.26
C ILE A 202 -9.33 -7.58 -15.68
N GLY A 203 -9.79 -6.37 -15.42
CA GLY A 203 -11.16 -5.89 -15.63
C GLY A 203 -11.93 -5.69 -14.34
N ASP A 204 -11.49 -6.28 -13.23
CA ASP A 204 -12.20 -6.19 -11.95
C ASP A 204 -12.09 -4.82 -11.30
N LYS A 205 -13.13 -4.46 -10.54
CA LYS A 205 -13.14 -3.29 -9.65
C LYS A 205 -12.53 -3.67 -8.31
N VAL A 206 -11.38 -3.09 -7.99
CA VAL A 206 -10.63 -3.32 -6.76
C VAL A 206 -10.99 -2.26 -5.72
N PRO A 207 -11.54 -2.63 -4.54
CA PRO A 207 -11.86 -1.69 -3.48
C PRO A 207 -10.63 -1.30 -2.65
N PHE A 208 -10.50 0.00 -2.36
CA PHE A 208 -9.46 0.58 -1.53
C PHE A 208 -10.05 1.42 -0.40
N LYS A 209 -9.32 1.52 0.71
CA LYS A 209 -9.65 2.38 1.85
C LYS A 209 -8.42 3.13 2.35
N LEU A 210 -8.55 4.44 2.46
CA LEU A 210 -7.58 5.34 3.08
C LEU A 210 -8.15 5.77 4.44
N THR A 211 -7.34 5.76 5.47
CA THR A 211 -7.75 6.14 6.83
C THR A 211 -6.71 7.08 7.42
N GLY A 212 -7.14 8.30 7.75
CA GLY A 212 -6.29 9.34 8.29
C GLY A 212 -6.72 9.81 9.68
N THR A 213 -5.75 9.96 10.59
CA THR A 213 -5.97 10.48 11.96
C THR A 213 -5.70 11.99 12.02
N LEU A 214 -6.02 12.62 13.16
CA LEU A 214 -5.68 14.02 13.43
C LEU A 214 -4.65 14.12 14.57
N PRO A 215 -3.87 15.21 14.63
CA PRO A 215 -2.91 15.40 15.72
C PRO A 215 -3.65 15.72 17.02
N SER A 216 -3.10 15.28 18.16
CA SER A 216 -3.70 15.49 19.49
C SER A 216 -3.88 16.96 19.89
N ASN A 217 -3.16 17.88 19.24
CA ASN A 217 -3.28 19.32 19.39
C ASN A 217 -4.11 20.00 18.27
N PHE A 218 -4.90 19.24 17.50
CA PHE A 218 -5.75 19.76 16.41
C PHE A 218 -6.62 20.95 16.85
N ASP A 219 -7.12 20.94 18.09
CA ASP A 219 -7.94 22.02 18.64
C ASP A 219 -7.20 23.37 18.72
N LYS A 220 -5.86 23.36 18.69
CA LYS A 220 -5.01 24.56 18.77
C LYS A 220 -4.80 25.27 17.43
N TYR A 221 -5.16 24.63 16.33
CA TYR A 221 -5.13 25.22 15.00
C TYR A 221 -6.35 26.13 14.76
N GLU A 222 -6.20 27.23 14.04
CA GLU A 222 -7.36 28.05 13.64
C GLU A 222 -7.99 27.53 12.34
N THR A 223 -7.14 27.12 11.40
CA THR A 223 -7.49 26.42 10.17
C THR A 223 -6.65 25.15 10.05
N TYR A 224 -7.15 24.14 9.34
CA TYR A 224 -6.43 22.88 9.17
C TYR A 224 -6.62 22.32 7.76
N LYS A 225 -5.68 22.62 6.87
CA LYS A 225 -5.61 21.98 5.55
C LYS A 225 -5.33 20.49 5.72
N TYR A 226 -6.04 19.65 4.99
CA TYR A 226 -5.92 18.21 5.10
C TYR A 226 -6.19 17.54 3.75
N VAL A 227 -5.19 16.88 3.18
CA VAL A 227 -5.26 16.35 1.80
C VAL A 227 -4.73 14.94 1.73
N PHE A 228 -5.56 14.00 1.29
CA PHE A 228 -5.09 12.69 0.86
C PHE A 228 -4.50 12.81 -0.54
N HIS A 229 -3.28 12.34 -0.73
CA HIS A 229 -2.63 12.18 -2.02
C HIS A 229 -2.47 10.69 -2.30
N ASP A 230 -3.18 10.20 -3.31
CA ASP A 230 -3.19 8.81 -3.71
C ASP A 230 -2.44 8.64 -5.03
N GLU A 231 -1.48 7.72 -5.07
CA GLU A 231 -0.60 7.46 -6.21
C GLU A 231 -0.65 5.98 -6.59
N MET A 232 -1.29 5.67 -7.72
CA MET A 232 -1.49 4.33 -8.24
C MET A 232 -0.62 4.04 -9.45
N SER A 233 -0.19 2.78 -9.60
CA SER A 233 0.52 2.33 -10.78
C SER A 233 -0.36 2.41 -12.04
N THR A 234 0.27 2.37 -13.22
CA THR A 234 -0.47 2.41 -14.50
C THR A 234 -1.43 1.23 -14.70
N GLY A 235 -1.25 0.15 -13.94
CA GLY A 235 -2.13 -1.01 -13.95
C GLY A 235 -3.49 -0.77 -13.30
N LEU A 236 -3.69 0.36 -12.62
CA LEU A 236 -4.95 0.72 -11.97
C LEU A 236 -5.57 1.95 -12.65
N THR A 237 -6.88 1.90 -12.87
CA THR A 237 -7.67 3.03 -13.39
C THR A 237 -8.65 3.48 -12.32
N PHE A 238 -8.45 4.67 -11.76
CA PHE A 238 -9.31 5.26 -10.74
C PHE A 238 -10.76 5.46 -11.21
N ASP A 239 -11.73 5.04 -10.39
CA ASP A 239 -13.15 5.34 -10.57
C ASP A 239 -13.56 6.51 -9.65
N GLN A 240 -13.54 7.72 -10.19
CA GLN A 240 -13.83 8.95 -9.42
C GLN A 240 -15.24 8.98 -8.83
N GLU A 241 -16.22 8.36 -9.49
CA GLU A 241 -17.62 8.36 -9.03
C GLU A 241 -17.83 7.43 -7.83
N SER A 242 -16.89 6.51 -7.59
CA SER A 242 -16.95 5.55 -6.48
C SER A 242 -16.52 6.10 -5.12
N VAL A 243 -15.99 7.33 -5.07
CA VAL A 243 -15.43 7.92 -3.85
C VAL A 243 -16.51 8.16 -2.79
N LYS A 244 -16.29 7.60 -1.60
CA LYS A 244 -17.06 7.87 -0.39
C LYS A 244 -16.13 8.40 0.69
N VAL A 245 -16.54 9.49 1.34
CA VAL A 245 -15.75 10.13 2.41
C VAL A 245 -16.54 10.09 3.70
N LEU A 246 -15.91 9.63 4.78
CA LEU A 246 -16.53 9.49 6.09
C LEU A 246 -15.74 10.23 7.17
N VAL A 247 -16.48 10.79 8.14
CA VAL A 247 -15.94 11.31 9.41
C VAL A 247 -16.45 10.40 10.52
N GLY A 248 -15.56 9.58 11.10
CA GLY A 248 -15.97 8.42 11.88
C GLY A 248 -16.81 7.49 10.99
N ASP A 249 -18.03 7.16 11.44
CA ASP A 249 -18.96 6.29 10.71
C ASP A 249 -19.93 7.05 9.79
N LYS A 250 -19.85 8.39 9.75
CA LYS A 250 -20.80 9.23 9.02
C LYS A 250 -20.25 9.62 7.65
N GLU A 251 -20.91 9.18 6.58
CA GLU A 251 -20.64 9.66 5.23
C GLU A 251 -20.97 11.16 5.10
N ILE A 252 -20.07 11.90 4.46
CA ILE A 252 -20.24 13.30 4.06
C ILE A 252 -20.16 13.42 2.55
N LYS A 253 -20.84 14.42 1.99
CA LYS A 253 -20.92 14.67 0.53
C LYS A 253 -20.44 16.05 0.12
N THR A 254 -20.10 16.90 1.09
CA THR A 254 -19.68 18.30 0.92
C THR A 254 -18.40 18.54 1.70
N ASP A 255 -17.83 19.74 1.57
CA ASP A 255 -16.67 20.22 2.33
C ASP A 255 -15.33 19.55 1.99
N PHE A 256 -15.31 18.72 0.94
CA PHE A 256 -14.11 18.21 0.29
C PHE A 256 -14.19 18.35 -1.24
N LYS A 257 -13.04 18.23 -1.90
CA LYS A 257 -12.91 18.20 -3.37
C LYS A 257 -12.15 16.96 -3.78
N VAL A 258 -12.61 16.29 -4.83
CA VAL A 258 -11.90 15.18 -5.48
C VAL A 258 -11.35 15.66 -6.80
N ALA A 259 -10.06 15.44 -7.06
CA ALA A 259 -9.43 15.80 -8.33
C ALA A 259 -8.45 14.71 -8.76
N THR A 260 -8.48 14.35 -10.05
CA THR A 260 -7.51 13.42 -10.64
C THR A 260 -6.14 14.09 -10.77
N THR A 261 -5.09 13.32 -10.57
CA THR A 261 -3.70 13.70 -10.87
C THR A 261 -3.16 12.80 -11.99
N THR A 262 -1.91 13.04 -12.42
CA THR A 262 -1.28 12.23 -13.48
C THR A 262 -1.24 10.74 -13.14
N ASN A 263 -1.02 10.40 -11.85
CA ASN A 263 -0.82 9.02 -11.39
C ASN A 263 -1.79 8.65 -10.26
N GLY A 264 -2.97 9.26 -10.18
CA GLY A 264 -3.94 8.95 -9.13
C GLY A 264 -4.92 10.09 -8.88
N PHE A 265 -5.11 10.48 -7.62
CA PHE A 265 -6.07 11.53 -7.26
C PHE A 265 -5.77 12.17 -5.90
N THR A 266 -6.46 13.25 -5.60
CA THR A 266 -6.48 13.86 -4.27
C THR A 266 -7.90 13.97 -3.72
N VAL A 267 -8.01 13.88 -2.39
CA VAL A 267 -9.19 14.33 -1.64
C VAL A 267 -8.76 15.47 -0.74
N THR A 268 -9.22 16.68 -1.08
CA THR A 268 -8.77 17.94 -0.47
C THR A 268 -9.84 18.52 0.44
N PHE A 269 -9.47 18.75 1.70
CA PHE A 269 -10.17 19.65 2.60
C PHE A 269 -9.34 20.93 2.74
N ASP A 270 -9.83 22.05 2.20
CA ASP A 270 -9.14 23.34 2.30
C ASP A 270 -9.01 23.77 3.78
N ASN A 271 -10.06 23.51 4.57
CA ASN A 271 -10.06 23.64 6.03
C ASN A 271 -10.99 22.58 6.65
N LEU A 272 -10.40 21.53 7.21
CA LEU A 272 -11.12 20.43 7.84
C LEU A 272 -11.94 20.88 9.06
N LYS A 273 -11.58 22.00 9.71
CA LYS A 273 -12.34 22.54 10.86
C LYS A 273 -13.73 23.06 10.46
N ASN A 274 -13.98 23.27 9.17
CA ASN A 274 -15.32 23.63 8.67
C ASN A 274 -16.27 22.42 8.62
N VAL A 275 -15.75 21.19 8.68
CA VAL A 275 -16.55 19.97 8.64
C VAL A 275 -17.18 19.73 10.01
N SER A 276 -18.51 19.69 10.05
CA SER A 276 -19.27 19.55 11.29
C SER A 276 -18.95 18.23 12.02
N GLY A 277 -18.67 18.32 13.32
CA GLY A 277 -18.42 17.16 14.19
C GLY A 277 -16.99 16.64 14.17
N VAL A 278 -16.07 17.26 13.43
CA VAL A 278 -14.66 16.91 13.48
C VAL A 278 -14.04 17.40 14.80
N THR A 279 -13.34 16.50 15.47
CA THR A 279 -12.55 16.75 16.69
C THR A 279 -11.18 16.12 16.52
N LYS A 280 -10.24 16.38 17.43
CA LYS A 280 -8.91 15.72 17.43
C LYS A 280 -8.96 14.18 17.43
N ASP A 281 -10.05 13.57 17.90
CA ASP A 281 -10.22 12.11 17.99
C ASP A 281 -10.94 11.53 16.76
N SER A 282 -11.36 12.38 15.81
CA SER A 282 -12.00 11.95 14.58
C SER A 282 -11.04 11.23 13.64
N VAL A 283 -11.58 10.28 12.89
CA VAL A 283 -10.90 9.57 11.82
C VAL A 283 -11.57 9.90 10.50
N ILE A 284 -10.79 10.31 9.51
CA ILE A 284 -11.28 10.58 8.16
C ILE A 284 -11.00 9.37 7.29
N THR A 285 -12.05 8.81 6.68
CA THR A 285 -11.93 7.63 5.82
C THR A 285 -12.32 7.99 4.39
N VAL A 286 -11.55 7.54 3.41
CA VAL A 286 -11.88 7.62 1.98
C VAL A 286 -11.94 6.19 1.44
N GLU A 287 -13.11 5.75 1.01
CA GLU A 287 -13.29 4.49 0.28
C GLU A 287 -13.50 4.78 -1.19
N TYR A 288 -12.88 3.99 -2.07
CA TYR A 288 -13.03 4.12 -3.51
C TYR A 288 -12.69 2.80 -4.20
N THR A 289 -12.93 2.74 -5.51
CA THR A 289 -12.54 1.61 -6.36
C THR A 289 -11.62 2.08 -7.50
N ALA A 290 -10.78 1.17 -7.96
CA ALA A 290 -10.05 1.32 -9.22
C ALA A 290 -10.13 0.02 -10.02
N THR A 291 -10.19 0.11 -11.34
CA THR A 291 -10.18 -1.07 -12.21
C THR A 291 -8.75 -1.56 -12.44
N LEU A 292 -8.47 -2.84 -12.21
CA LEU A 292 -7.23 -3.46 -12.68
C LEU A 292 -7.28 -3.56 -14.20
N ASN A 293 -6.48 -2.79 -14.91
CA ASN A 293 -6.59 -2.61 -16.36
C ASN A 293 -5.55 -3.42 -17.14
N GLU A 294 -5.64 -3.42 -18.48
CA GLU A 294 -4.77 -4.16 -19.40
C GLU A 294 -3.26 -3.83 -19.31
N ARG A 295 -2.90 -2.73 -18.64
CA ARG A 295 -1.50 -2.34 -18.38
C ARG A 295 -0.97 -2.88 -17.05
N ALA A 296 -1.75 -3.72 -16.36
CA ALA A 296 -1.34 -4.36 -15.13
C ALA A 296 -0.04 -5.14 -15.31
N VAL A 297 0.86 -4.97 -14.34
CA VAL A 297 2.07 -5.78 -14.23
C VAL A 297 1.66 -7.13 -13.65
N ILE A 298 2.06 -8.20 -14.35
CA ILE A 298 1.79 -9.59 -13.97
C ILE A 298 2.95 -10.11 -13.12
N GLY A 299 2.63 -10.84 -12.05
CA GLY A 299 3.61 -11.49 -11.18
C GLY A 299 4.09 -10.64 -10.01
N SER A 300 5.25 -11.00 -9.45
CA SER A 300 5.65 -10.60 -8.10
C SER A 300 5.89 -9.11 -7.90
N LYS A 301 6.01 -8.33 -8.98
CA LYS A 301 6.09 -6.86 -8.90
C LYS A 301 4.74 -6.24 -8.53
N GLY A 302 3.64 -6.87 -8.96
CA GLY A 302 2.28 -6.42 -8.75
C GLY A 302 2.02 -4.98 -9.22
N ASN A 303 0.92 -4.43 -8.73
CA ASN A 303 0.38 -3.13 -9.10
C ASN A 303 0.26 -2.30 -7.81
N PRO A 304 1.33 -1.57 -7.43
CA PRO A 304 1.34 -0.83 -6.18
C PRO A 304 0.39 0.36 -6.22
N ASN A 305 -0.14 0.68 -5.04
CA ASN A 305 -0.94 1.86 -4.81
C ASN A 305 -0.53 2.48 -3.45
N GLU A 306 -0.14 3.74 -3.46
CA GLU A 306 0.43 4.47 -2.31
C GLU A 306 -0.47 5.60 -1.86
N VAL A 307 -0.38 6.01 -0.60
CA VAL A 307 -1.03 7.22 -0.08
C VAL A 307 -0.12 7.96 0.88
N TYR A 308 -0.18 9.28 0.88
CA TYR A 308 0.27 10.11 2.00
C TYR A 308 -0.76 11.20 2.31
N LEU A 309 -0.70 11.75 3.53
CA LEU A 309 -1.46 12.94 3.92
C LEU A 309 -0.56 14.17 3.89
N GLU A 310 -1.04 15.26 3.31
CA GLU A 310 -0.51 16.61 3.50
C GLU A 310 -1.40 17.36 4.50
N TYR A 311 -0.81 18.02 5.49
CA TYR A 311 -1.57 18.63 6.59
C TYR A 311 -0.95 19.95 7.08
N SER A 312 -1.78 20.85 7.60
CA SER A 312 -1.33 22.07 8.30
C SER A 312 -0.44 21.74 9.49
N ASN A 313 0.75 22.33 9.56
CA ASN A 313 1.77 21.92 10.53
C ASN A 313 2.08 22.99 11.61
N ASN A 314 1.63 24.24 11.47
CA ASN A 314 1.92 25.33 12.41
C ASN A 314 0.70 25.88 13.18
N PRO A 315 0.42 25.42 14.41
CA PRO A 315 -0.70 25.93 15.20
C PRO A 315 -0.49 27.36 15.71
N ASN A 316 0.76 27.82 15.79
CA ASN A 316 1.07 29.18 16.28
C ASN A 316 0.75 30.27 15.25
N LYS A 317 0.67 29.90 13.95
CA LYS A 317 0.35 30.79 12.83
C LYS A 317 -0.98 30.40 12.16
N GLY A 318 -1.97 30.02 12.96
CA GLY A 318 -3.32 29.71 12.50
C GLY A 318 -3.47 28.47 11.60
N GLY A 319 -2.42 27.67 11.44
CA GLY A 319 -2.37 26.52 10.53
C GLY A 319 -1.60 26.75 9.22
N ASP A 320 -0.85 27.85 9.13
CA ASP A 320 0.11 28.08 8.04
C ASP A 320 1.16 26.97 7.96
N GLY A 321 1.77 26.81 6.78
CA GLY A 321 2.75 25.76 6.53
C GLY A 321 2.13 24.36 6.40
N THR A 322 2.88 23.43 5.82
CA THR A 322 2.41 22.05 5.62
C THR A 322 3.51 21.02 5.91
N GLY A 323 3.11 19.91 6.53
CA GLY A 323 3.89 18.68 6.64
C GLY A 323 3.24 17.55 5.86
N LYS A 324 3.96 16.42 5.71
CA LYS A 324 3.43 15.20 5.09
C LYS A 324 3.61 13.99 5.99
N THR A 325 2.74 12.99 5.91
CA THR A 325 2.99 11.69 6.52
C THR A 325 3.96 10.88 5.66
N PRO A 326 4.65 9.87 6.22
CA PRO A 326 5.23 8.81 5.40
C PRO A 326 4.15 8.18 4.51
N LYS A 327 4.58 7.66 3.36
CA LYS A 327 3.70 6.93 2.46
C LYS A 327 3.32 5.57 3.06
N ASP A 328 2.07 5.18 2.88
CA ASP A 328 1.60 3.82 3.12
C ASP A 328 1.19 3.14 1.81
N LYS A 329 1.46 1.84 1.69
CA LYS A 329 1.40 1.10 0.41
C LYS A 329 0.54 -0.15 0.52
N VAL A 330 -0.11 -0.49 -0.59
CA VAL A 330 -0.73 -1.79 -0.85
C VAL A 330 -0.33 -2.29 -2.25
N ILE A 331 -0.46 -3.58 -2.52
CA ILE A 331 -0.15 -4.17 -3.84
C ILE A 331 -1.28 -5.07 -4.31
N VAL A 332 -1.71 -4.87 -5.56
CA VAL A 332 -2.64 -5.78 -6.26
C VAL A 332 -1.86 -6.66 -7.23
N PHE A 333 -1.96 -7.96 -7.10
CA PHE A 333 -1.33 -8.94 -7.99
C PHE A 333 -2.31 -9.45 -9.06
N THR A 334 -1.73 -10.03 -10.10
CA THR A 334 -2.45 -10.80 -11.11
C THR A 334 -1.46 -11.71 -11.84
N TYR A 335 -1.94 -12.77 -12.45
CA TYR A 335 -1.15 -13.91 -12.93
C TYR A 335 -1.43 -14.22 -14.41
N LYS A 336 -0.67 -15.17 -14.94
CA LYS A 336 -0.84 -15.69 -16.30
C LYS A 336 -0.70 -17.20 -16.33
N VAL A 337 -1.48 -17.83 -17.22
CA VAL A 337 -1.34 -19.24 -17.58
C VAL A 337 -0.81 -19.33 -19.00
N ILE A 338 0.22 -20.13 -19.19
CA ILE A 338 0.88 -20.39 -20.47
C ILE A 338 0.62 -21.84 -20.86
N VAL A 339 0.04 -22.02 -22.04
CA VAL A 339 -0.22 -23.33 -22.62
C VAL A 339 0.66 -23.49 -23.86
N ASN A 340 1.59 -24.44 -23.82
CA ASN A 340 2.37 -24.83 -24.98
C ASN A 340 1.68 -26.02 -25.66
N LYS A 341 1.29 -25.83 -26.90
CA LYS A 341 0.66 -26.85 -27.72
C LYS A 341 1.73 -27.69 -28.39
N VAL A 342 1.72 -28.99 -28.10
CA VAL A 342 2.75 -29.91 -28.57
C VAL A 342 2.17 -31.24 -29.06
N GLN A 343 3.02 -32.03 -29.69
CA GLN A 343 2.82 -33.45 -30.05
C GLN A 343 4.05 -34.25 -29.59
N PRO A 344 3.97 -35.59 -29.52
CA PRO A 344 5.14 -36.44 -29.26
C PRO A 344 6.27 -36.15 -30.26
N GLY A 345 7.50 -36.05 -29.75
CA GLY A 345 8.72 -35.86 -30.53
C GLY A 345 9.26 -37.16 -31.11
N ASP A 346 10.45 -37.09 -31.72
CA ASP A 346 11.05 -38.21 -32.46
C ASP A 346 11.69 -39.24 -31.53
N THR A 347 11.96 -38.88 -30.27
CA THR A 347 12.47 -39.77 -29.22
C THR A 347 11.51 -39.82 -28.02
N GLU A 348 11.57 -40.91 -27.26
CA GLU A 348 10.73 -41.08 -26.06
C GLU A 348 10.87 -39.88 -25.10
N ASN A 349 9.73 -39.44 -24.54
CA ASN A 349 9.63 -38.30 -23.60
C ASN A 349 10.07 -36.94 -24.17
N THR A 350 10.21 -36.79 -25.49
CA THR A 350 10.35 -35.47 -26.13
C THR A 350 9.05 -35.00 -26.75
N THR A 351 8.94 -33.69 -26.95
CA THR A 351 7.78 -33.03 -27.55
C THR A 351 8.23 -32.06 -28.63
N LYS A 352 7.42 -31.91 -29.68
CA LYS A 352 7.60 -30.86 -30.71
C LYS A 352 6.38 -29.94 -30.77
N PRO A 353 6.54 -28.65 -31.10
CA PRO A 353 5.41 -27.71 -31.20
C PRO A 353 4.36 -28.18 -32.21
N LEU A 354 3.08 -27.90 -31.92
CA LEU A 354 1.95 -28.26 -32.76
C LEU A 354 1.02 -27.06 -32.95
N ALA A 355 0.88 -26.61 -34.20
CA ALA A 355 -0.01 -25.53 -34.60
C ALA A 355 -1.44 -26.03 -34.90
N GLY A 356 -2.38 -25.12 -35.12
CA GLY A 356 -3.75 -25.41 -35.54
C GLY A 356 -4.76 -25.62 -34.40
N ALA A 357 -4.34 -25.42 -33.15
CA ALA A 357 -5.23 -25.53 -31.99
C ALA A 357 -5.87 -24.17 -31.65
N GLU A 358 -7.06 -24.23 -31.06
CA GLU A 358 -7.71 -23.07 -30.43
C GLU A 358 -8.12 -23.44 -29.01
N PHE A 359 -7.98 -22.49 -28.09
CA PHE A 359 -8.31 -22.72 -26.69
C PHE A 359 -9.26 -21.67 -26.15
N LYS A 360 -10.19 -22.15 -25.31
CA LYS A 360 -11.03 -21.33 -24.44
C LYS A 360 -10.61 -21.56 -22.98
N LEU A 361 -10.48 -20.48 -22.22
CA LEU A 361 -10.32 -20.53 -20.77
C LEU A 361 -11.61 -20.02 -20.11
N GLU A 362 -12.14 -20.83 -19.19
CA GLU A 362 -13.28 -20.49 -18.35
C GLU A 362 -12.86 -20.50 -16.89
N LYS A 363 -13.45 -19.64 -16.07
CA LYS A 363 -13.29 -19.64 -14.62
C LYS A 363 -14.59 -20.08 -13.97
N LYS A 364 -14.50 -20.84 -12.90
CA LYS A 364 -15.66 -21.27 -12.14
C LYS A 364 -16.00 -20.16 -11.16
N MET A 365 -17.23 -19.69 -11.18
CA MET A 365 -17.72 -18.75 -10.18
C MET A 365 -18.20 -19.52 -8.94
N GLU A 366 -18.34 -18.83 -7.82
CA GLU A 366 -18.85 -19.40 -6.55
C GLU A 366 -20.21 -20.10 -6.72
N ASP A 367 -21.08 -19.61 -7.62
CA ASP A 367 -22.39 -20.21 -7.91
C ASP A 367 -22.29 -21.55 -8.68
N GLY A 368 -21.07 -21.99 -8.97
CA GLY A 368 -20.73 -23.22 -9.68
C GLY A 368 -20.78 -23.10 -11.21
N LYS A 369 -21.14 -21.94 -11.77
CA LYS A 369 -21.17 -21.74 -13.22
C LYS A 369 -19.78 -21.41 -13.78
N TRP A 370 -19.58 -21.76 -15.05
CA TRP A 370 -18.37 -21.41 -15.78
C TRP A 370 -18.58 -20.11 -16.56
N LYS A 371 -17.73 -19.11 -16.31
CA LYS A 371 -17.67 -17.85 -17.03
C LYS A 371 -16.50 -17.90 -18.02
N GLU A 372 -16.77 -17.60 -19.30
CA GLU A 372 -15.70 -17.47 -20.30
C GLU A 372 -14.85 -16.25 -19.95
N ILE A 373 -13.55 -16.47 -19.73
CA ILE A 373 -12.57 -15.40 -19.49
C ILE A 373 -12.04 -14.90 -20.83
N THR A 374 -11.58 -15.83 -21.67
CA THR A 374 -11.10 -15.50 -23.01
C THR A 374 -11.03 -16.74 -23.90
N ARG A 375 -10.92 -16.46 -25.20
CA ARG A 375 -10.73 -17.45 -26.26
C ARG A 375 -9.60 -16.99 -27.17
N LEU A 376 -8.63 -17.87 -27.40
CA LEU A 376 -7.47 -17.60 -28.24
C LEU A 376 -7.54 -18.44 -29.51
N THR A 377 -7.77 -17.78 -30.63
CA THR A 377 -7.85 -18.38 -31.97
C THR A 377 -6.65 -17.98 -32.80
N LYS A 378 -5.61 -18.82 -32.81
CA LYS A 378 -4.35 -18.50 -33.47
C LYS A 378 -3.76 -19.72 -34.16
N GLU A 379 -4.15 -19.91 -35.42
CA GLU A 379 -3.85 -21.14 -36.16
C GLU A 379 -2.36 -21.45 -36.29
N ALA A 380 -1.49 -20.43 -36.38
CA ALA A 380 -0.04 -20.61 -36.49
C ALA A 380 0.68 -20.69 -35.13
N ASP A 381 0.01 -20.32 -34.03
CA ASP A 381 0.64 -20.27 -32.72
C ASP A 381 0.70 -21.67 -32.10
N THR A 382 1.79 -21.91 -31.38
CA THR A 382 1.99 -23.11 -30.56
C THR A 382 2.09 -22.77 -29.08
N LYS A 383 1.91 -21.50 -28.72
CA LYS A 383 1.96 -20.98 -27.36
C LYS A 383 0.81 -20.02 -27.13
N PHE A 384 -0.02 -20.32 -26.14
CA PHE A 384 -1.20 -19.57 -25.78
C PHE A 384 -0.98 -18.97 -24.39
N THR A 385 -1.22 -17.67 -24.22
CA THR A 385 -0.99 -17.00 -22.94
C THR A 385 -2.27 -16.30 -22.50
N PHE A 386 -2.85 -16.80 -21.43
CA PHE A 386 -3.97 -16.24 -20.71
C PHE A 386 -3.42 -15.33 -19.62
N LYS A 387 -3.84 -14.07 -19.58
CA LYS A 387 -3.28 -13.03 -18.69
C LYS A 387 -4.38 -12.44 -17.84
N GLY A 388 -3.98 -11.86 -16.71
CA GLY A 388 -4.89 -11.11 -15.87
C GLY A 388 -5.80 -12.02 -15.07
N LEU A 389 -5.21 -13.06 -14.50
CA LEU A 389 -5.90 -14.09 -13.73
C LEU A 389 -5.60 -13.90 -12.24
N ASP A 390 -6.59 -13.94 -11.38
CA ASP A 390 -6.43 -14.11 -9.93
C ASP A 390 -6.30 -15.60 -9.54
N ASP A 391 -6.37 -15.89 -8.25
CA ASP A 391 -6.53 -17.22 -7.71
C ASP A 391 -7.96 -17.75 -7.91
N GLY A 392 -8.08 -19.05 -8.21
CA GLY A 392 -9.39 -19.62 -8.54
C GLY A 392 -9.33 -20.91 -9.32
N GLN A 393 -10.52 -21.43 -9.64
CA GLN A 393 -10.70 -22.67 -10.39
C GLN A 393 -10.97 -22.39 -11.87
N TYR A 394 -10.17 -22.98 -12.76
CA TYR A 394 -10.23 -22.75 -14.20
C TYR A 394 -10.44 -24.05 -14.98
N LYS A 395 -11.00 -23.89 -16.19
CA LYS A 395 -11.21 -24.96 -17.17
C LYS A 395 -10.70 -24.53 -18.54
N LEU A 396 -9.72 -25.27 -19.04
CA LEU A 396 -9.17 -25.13 -20.37
C LEU A 396 -9.86 -26.11 -21.32
N THR A 397 -10.42 -25.60 -22.42
CA THR A 397 -11.07 -26.42 -23.45
C THR A 397 -10.39 -26.20 -24.80
N GLU A 398 -9.94 -27.28 -25.46
CA GLU A 398 -9.51 -27.24 -26.86
C GLU A 398 -10.77 -27.14 -27.74
N THR A 399 -10.99 -25.96 -28.35
CA THR A 399 -12.18 -25.70 -29.16
C THR A 399 -12.00 -26.04 -30.63
N LYS A 400 -10.74 -26.13 -31.07
CA LYS A 400 -10.35 -26.62 -32.38
C LYS A 400 -9.15 -27.54 -32.21
N THR A 401 -9.30 -28.79 -32.63
CA THR A 401 -8.23 -29.79 -32.61
C THR A 401 -7.40 -29.69 -33.88
N PRO A 402 -6.06 -29.75 -33.81
CA PRO A 402 -5.20 -29.81 -34.97
C PRO A 402 -5.55 -30.98 -35.91
N GLU A 403 -5.40 -30.77 -37.22
CA GLU A 403 -5.70 -31.80 -38.23
C GLU A 403 -4.86 -33.06 -38.04
N GLY A 404 -5.50 -34.24 -38.09
CA GLY A 404 -4.84 -35.54 -37.90
C GLY A 404 -4.62 -35.95 -36.44
N PHE A 405 -5.11 -35.17 -35.48
CA PHE A 405 -4.98 -35.44 -34.05
C PHE A 405 -6.32 -35.70 -33.36
N ASN A 406 -6.26 -36.37 -32.21
CA ASN A 406 -7.42 -36.56 -31.34
C ASN A 406 -7.65 -35.33 -30.46
N THR A 407 -8.93 -34.98 -30.25
CA THR A 407 -9.35 -33.90 -29.33
C THR A 407 -9.05 -34.26 -27.89
N ILE A 408 -8.55 -33.28 -27.12
CA ILE A 408 -8.32 -33.45 -25.69
C ILE A 408 -9.59 -33.11 -24.90
N LYS A 409 -9.87 -33.90 -23.85
CA LYS A 409 -10.94 -33.58 -22.90
C LYS A 409 -10.63 -32.25 -22.19
N PRO A 410 -11.64 -31.47 -21.78
CA PRO A 410 -11.41 -30.28 -20.97
C PRO A 410 -10.56 -30.59 -19.73
N ILE A 411 -9.68 -29.67 -19.38
CA ILE A 411 -8.77 -29.79 -18.24
C ILE A 411 -9.15 -28.76 -17.21
N GLU A 412 -9.40 -29.22 -15.99
CA GLU A 412 -9.69 -28.36 -14.85
C GLU A 412 -8.48 -28.29 -13.90
N PHE A 413 -8.18 -27.09 -13.42
CA PHE A 413 -7.05 -26.83 -12.52
C PHE A 413 -7.33 -25.60 -11.66
N ASN A 414 -6.62 -25.47 -10.54
CA ASN A 414 -6.65 -24.29 -9.68
C ASN A 414 -5.39 -23.48 -9.88
N VAL A 415 -5.53 -22.17 -9.98
CA VAL A 415 -4.47 -21.21 -9.72
C VAL A 415 -4.53 -20.91 -8.22
N VAL A 416 -3.43 -21.13 -7.51
CA VAL A 416 -3.34 -20.87 -6.08
C VAL A 416 -2.21 -19.87 -5.85
N ALA A 417 -2.52 -18.77 -5.18
CA ALA A 417 -1.55 -17.76 -4.79
C ALA A 417 -1.60 -17.51 -3.28
N SER A 418 -0.50 -17.02 -2.73
CA SER A 418 -0.45 -16.57 -1.34
C SER A 418 0.45 -15.35 -1.22
N HIS A 419 0.07 -14.42 -0.37
CA HIS A 419 0.79 -13.17 -0.15
C HIS A 419 1.13 -12.97 1.32
N ASP A 420 2.10 -12.09 1.57
CA ASP A 420 2.43 -11.58 2.89
C ASP A 420 2.13 -10.08 2.93
N ASP A 421 1.25 -9.69 3.85
CA ASP A 421 0.76 -8.31 4.02
C ASP A 421 1.81 -7.39 4.67
N ASP A 422 2.72 -7.93 5.47
CA ASP A 422 3.75 -7.13 6.16
C ASP A 422 4.90 -6.79 5.22
N SER A 423 5.37 -7.76 4.41
CA SER A 423 6.43 -7.56 3.42
C SER A 423 5.92 -7.11 2.05
N LEU A 424 4.61 -7.12 1.82
CA LEU A 424 3.96 -6.78 0.54
C LEU A 424 4.47 -7.64 -0.62
N THR A 425 4.48 -8.96 -0.46
CA THR A 425 5.08 -9.88 -1.45
C THR A 425 4.22 -11.08 -1.77
N LEU A 426 4.29 -11.54 -3.02
CA LEU A 426 3.86 -12.87 -3.44
C LEU A 426 4.77 -13.95 -2.83
N THR A 427 4.23 -14.77 -1.93
CA THR A 427 5.01 -15.82 -1.24
C THR A 427 4.96 -17.14 -2.00
N ASP A 428 3.80 -17.50 -2.56
CA ASP A 428 3.59 -18.73 -3.33
C ASP A 428 2.72 -18.51 -4.58
N LEU A 429 2.97 -19.33 -5.60
CA LEU A 429 2.15 -19.44 -6.80
C LEU A 429 2.27 -20.87 -7.34
N ASN A 430 1.16 -21.60 -7.39
CA ASN A 430 1.14 -22.98 -7.87
C ASN A 430 -0.14 -23.31 -8.65
N GLY A 431 -0.01 -24.31 -9.54
CA GLY A 431 -1.12 -24.86 -10.31
C GLY A 431 -1.51 -26.22 -9.77
N LYS A 432 -2.64 -26.33 -9.07
CA LYS A 432 -3.10 -27.60 -8.48
C LYS A 432 -4.15 -28.25 -9.36
N LEU A 433 -3.89 -29.48 -9.80
CA LEU A 433 -4.88 -30.28 -10.51
C LEU A 433 -5.99 -30.77 -9.57
N ILE A 434 -7.19 -30.91 -10.12
CA ILE A 434 -8.32 -31.54 -9.45
C ILE A 434 -8.27 -33.05 -9.72
N GLU A 435 -8.45 -33.86 -8.68
CA GLU A 435 -8.30 -35.32 -8.73
C GLU A 435 -9.18 -35.96 -9.82
N GLY A 436 -8.61 -36.86 -10.63
CA GLY A 436 -9.31 -37.64 -11.66
C GLY A 436 -8.84 -37.42 -13.11
N ILE A 437 -7.99 -36.42 -13.37
CA ILE A 437 -7.42 -36.11 -14.69
C ILE A 437 -5.89 -36.25 -14.61
N VAL A 438 -5.33 -37.34 -15.16
CA VAL A 438 -3.92 -37.73 -15.00
C VAL A 438 -3.03 -37.11 -16.09
N ASN A 439 -1.84 -36.64 -15.68
CA ASN A 439 -0.68 -36.17 -16.48
C ASN A 439 -0.69 -34.72 -17.03
N LEU A 440 -0.86 -33.72 -16.17
CA LEU A 440 -0.46 -32.35 -16.48
C LEU A 440 0.46 -31.80 -15.39
N VAL A 441 1.62 -31.27 -15.77
CA VAL A 441 2.56 -30.61 -14.85
C VAL A 441 2.52 -29.12 -15.14
N MET A 442 2.24 -28.32 -14.11
CA MET A 442 2.34 -26.86 -14.22
C MET A 442 3.66 -26.40 -13.60
N ALA A 443 4.54 -25.83 -14.43
CA ALA A 443 5.75 -25.18 -13.98
C ALA A 443 5.43 -23.75 -13.55
N ALA A 444 5.67 -23.43 -12.27
CA ALA A 444 5.47 -22.10 -11.74
C ALA A 444 6.75 -21.25 -11.87
N ASN A 445 6.57 -19.99 -12.26
CA ASN A 445 7.56 -18.93 -12.10
C ASN A 445 6.90 -17.78 -11.35
N LYS A 446 7.28 -17.62 -10.08
CA LYS A 446 6.69 -16.64 -9.17
C LYS A 446 7.03 -15.20 -9.57
N GLU A 447 8.25 -14.95 -10.03
CA GLU A 447 8.67 -13.61 -10.43
C GLU A 447 7.83 -13.10 -11.61
N GLU A 448 7.62 -13.98 -12.60
CA GLU A 448 6.79 -13.67 -13.76
C GLU A 448 5.28 -13.84 -13.54
N GLY A 449 4.87 -14.36 -12.38
CA GLY A 449 3.47 -14.69 -12.10
C GLY A 449 2.89 -15.72 -13.05
N SER A 450 3.68 -16.70 -13.48
CA SER A 450 3.31 -17.60 -14.58
C SER A 450 3.18 -19.04 -14.15
N LEU A 451 2.10 -19.69 -14.59
CA LEU A 451 1.97 -21.15 -14.60
C LEU A 451 2.05 -21.64 -16.04
N SER A 452 3.03 -22.48 -16.37
CA SER A 452 3.24 -23.00 -17.72
C SER A 452 2.99 -24.50 -17.80
N THR A 453 2.36 -24.95 -18.88
CA THR A 453 2.10 -26.38 -19.09
C THR A 453 2.06 -26.76 -20.55
N ASP A 454 2.29 -28.05 -20.81
CA ASP A 454 2.30 -28.63 -22.15
C ASP A 454 1.01 -29.43 -22.39
N ILE A 455 0.35 -29.12 -23.50
CA ILE A 455 -0.89 -29.78 -23.93
C ILE A 455 -0.58 -30.62 -25.17
N VAL A 456 -0.48 -31.94 -24.95
CA VAL A 456 -0.05 -32.93 -25.93
C VAL A 456 -1.25 -33.51 -26.69
N ASN A 457 -1.35 -33.29 -28.00
CA ASN A 457 -2.27 -34.09 -28.82
C ASN A 457 -1.53 -35.28 -29.42
N LYS A 458 -2.19 -36.44 -29.43
CA LYS A 458 -1.70 -37.66 -30.06
C LYS A 458 -2.47 -37.92 -31.34
N GLN A 459 -1.77 -38.35 -32.38
CA GLN A 459 -2.39 -38.80 -33.63
C GLN A 459 -3.24 -40.05 -33.39
N GLY A 460 -4.23 -40.26 -34.26
CA GLY A 460 -4.97 -41.52 -34.31
C GLY A 460 -4.07 -42.68 -34.80
N PRO A 461 -4.41 -43.93 -34.48
CA PRO A 461 -3.70 -45.07 -35.04
C PRO A 461 -3.94 -45.15 -36.55
N GLU A 462 -2.90 -45.49 -37.32
CA GLU A 462 -3.10 -46.00 -38.68
C GLU A 462 -3.71 -47.40 -38.56
N LEU A 463 -4.93 -47.57 -39.07
CA LEU A 463 -5.59 -48.87 -39.05
C LEU A 463 -5.01 -49.76 -40.16
N PRO A 464 -4.74 -51.04 -39.88
CA PRO A 464 -4.21 -51.95 -40.90
C PRO A 464 -5.27 -52.17 -42.00
N GLU A 465 -4.91 -51.86 -43.26
CA GLU A 465 -5.74 -52.18 -44.40
C GLU A 465 -5.57 -53.66 -44.81
N THR A 466 -6.65 -54.45 -44.73
CA THR A 466 -6.66 -55.79 -45.32
C THR A 466 -6.69 -55.68 -46.84
N GLY A 467 -5.65 -56.18 -47.53
CA GLY A 467 -5.51 -56.09 -48.99
C GLY A 467 -4.30 -55.28 -49.48
N GLY A 468 -3.44 -54.81 -48.55
CA GLY A 468 -2.17 -54.16 -48.88
C GLY A 468 -1.25 -54.99 -49.79
N MET A 469 -0.17 -54.36 -50.27
CA MET A 469 0.74 -54.86 -51.32
C MET A 469 1.12 -56.35 -51.22
N GLY A 470 1.24 -56.90 -50.01
CA GLY A 470 1.50 -58.33 -49.77
C GLY A 470 0.42 -59.28 -50.31
N THR A 471 -0.86 -58.91 -50.24
CA THR A 471 -1.98 -59.72 -50.77
C THR A 471 -1.98 -59.73 -52.31
N LYS A 472 -1.62 -58.60 -52.94
CA LYS A 472 -1.48 -58.49 -54.40
C LYS A 472 -0.33 -59.36 -54.92
N ILE A 473 0.80 -59.44 -54.20
CA ILE A 473 1.92 -60.33 -54.54
C ILE A 473 1.49 -61.79 -54.44
N ILE A 474 0.79 -62.17 -53.37
CA ILE A 474 0.30 -63.55 -53.19
C ILE A 474 -0.68 -63.95 -54.30
N TYR A 475 -1.63 -63.08 -54.67
CA TYR A 475 -2.53 -63.37 -55.80
C TYR A 475 -1.77 -63.46 -57.13
N THR A 476 -0.79 -62.59 -57.38
CA THR A 476 -0.01 -62.61 -58.63
C THR A 476 0.81 -63.89 -58.74
N VAL A 477 1.52 -64.28 -57.68
CA VAL A 477 2.32 -65.52 -57.64
C VAL A 477 1.42 -66.76 -57.69
N GLY A 478 0.30 -66.75 -56.96
CA GLY A 478 -0.68 -67.84 -56.97
C GLY A 478 -1.29 -68.06 -58.36
N THR A 479 -1.63 -66.98 -59.08
CA THR A 479 -2.17 -67.07 -60.44
C THR A 479 -1.12 -67.57 -61.42
N ALA A 480 0.15 -67.14 -61.29
CA ALA A 480 1.25 -67.63 -62.11
C ALA A 480 1.55 -69.12 -61.89
N LEU A 481 1.48 -69.60 -60.64
CA LEU A 481 1.67 -71.02 -60.32
C LEU A 481 0.53 -71.89 -60.87
N VAL A 482 -0.73 -71.42 -60.80
CA VAL A 482 -1.88 -72.13 -61.37
C VAL A 482 -1.76 -72.20 -62.90
N LEU A 483 -1.40 -71.10 -63.57
CA LEU A 483 -1.16 -71.09 -65.01
C LEU A 483 0.00 -72.02 -65.40
N GLY A 484 1.10 -72.02 -64.64
CA GLY A 484 2.21 -72.94 -64.81
C GLY A 484 1.81 -74.41 -64.66
N GLY A 485 0.96 -74.73 -63.66
CA GLY A 485 0.42 -76.06 -63.44
C GLY A 485 -0.49 -76.55 -64.57
N VAL A 486 -1.34 -75.67 -65.11
CA VAL A 486 -2.21 -75.99 -66.27
C VAL A 486 -1.38 -76.25 -67.52
N ILE A 487 -0.37 -75.42 -67.81
CA ILE A 487 0.54 -75.62 -68.96
C ILE A 487 1.32 -76.94 -68.83
N TYR A 488 1.80 -77.27 -67.62
CA TYR A 488 2.49 -78.53 -67.34
C TYR A 488 1.57 -79.75 -67.55
N LEU A 489 0.31 -79.68 -67.11
CA LEU A 489 -0.68 -80.75 -67.34
C LEU A 489 -1.00 -80.97 -68.82
N VAL A 490 -1.14 -79.88 -69.59
CA VAL A 490 -1.41 -79.94 -71.04
C VAL A 490 -0.22 -80.52 -71.81
N THR A 491 1.01 -80.13 -71.47
CA THR A 491 2.22 -80.68 -72.11
C THR A 491 2.46 -82.14 -71.73
N LYS A 492 2.18 -82.54 -70.48
CA LYS A 492 2.23 -83.95 -70.06
C LYS A 492 1.20 -84.82 -70.79
N ARG A 493 -0.02 -84.32 -71.04
CA ARG A 493 -1.04 -85.01 -71.85
C ARG A 493 -0.62 -85.20 -73.32
N LYS A 494 0.08 -84.22 -73.92
CA LYS A 494 0.61 -84.38 -75.29
C LYS A 494 1.77 -85.37 -75.36
N LEU A 495 2.63 -85.44 -74.35
CA LEU A 495 3.74 -86.38 -74.29
C LEU A 495 3.30 -87.83 -74.03
N SER A 496 2.17 -88.05 -73.34
CA SER A 496 1.62 -89.40 -73.14
C SER A 496 0.83 -89.97 -74.33
N ILE A 497 0.55 -89.15 -75.35
CA ILE A 497 -0.18 -89.58 -76.57
C ILE A 497 0.80 -90.02 -77.69
N ASN A 498 2.10 -89.72 -77.56
CA ASN A 498 3.15 -90.10 -78.52
C ASN A 498 4.12 -91.16 -77.98
N ARG A 499 3.64 -92.15 -77.22
CA ARG A 499 4.45 -93.30 -76.80
C ARG A 499 3.76 -94.61 -77.08
#